data_AF-A0AAX3U8K8-F1
#
_entry.id   AF-A0AAX3U8K8-F1
#
_cell.length_a   1.000
_cell.length_b   1.000
_cell.length_c   1.000
_cell.angle_alpha   90.00
_cell.angle_beta   90.00
_cell.angle_gamma   90.00
#
_symmetry.space_group_name_H-M   'P 1'
#
loop_
_entity.id
_entity.type
_entity.pdbx_description
1 polymer ?
#
loop_
_entity_poly.entity_id
_entity_poly.type
_entity_poly.pdbx_seq_one_letter_code
_entity_poly.pdbx_strand_id
1 'polypeptide(L)'
;MSRLLIWLHAMEALHQQRNDTQWQALEQLLIDVPRSVFGPDLNNNQSKAIAYFLDGCLRLFQHQQTNQPDAAFQYLQFAYAKLQQTSADPLTDLIIKDWCMKRLQHLIVLSLEFCQQQDQTQWHAIASGLIDAHVSFMASLSWNNDQGLHAILIH
;
A
#
# COMPACT_ATOMS: atom_id res chain seq x y z
N MET A 1 8.57 24.54 -3.93
CA MET A 1 8.59 23.10 -4.31
C MET A 1 7.24 22.49 -3.95
N SER A 2 6.71 21.57 -4.75
CA SER A 2 5.44 20.90 -4.41
C SER A 2 5.62 19.98 -3.20
N ARG A 3 4.54 19.76 -2.42
CA ARG A 3 4.55 18.88 -1.23
C ARG A 3 5.04 17.47 -1.57
N LEU A 4 4.67 16.95 -2.74
CA LEU A 4 5.18 15.69 -3.28
C LEU A 4 6.71 15.66 -3.35
N LEU A 5 7.32 16.69 -3.95
CA LEU A 5 8.77 16.74 -4.13
C LEU A 5 9.47 16.82 -2.78
N ILE A 6 8.99 17.66 -1.86
CA ILE A 6 9.58 17.79 -0.52
C ILE A 6 9.59 16.43 0.19
N TRP A 7 8.45 15.74 0.17
CA TRP A 7 8.32 14.42 0.78
C TRP A 7 9.21 13.36 0.10
N LEU A 8 9.25 13.35 -1.24
CA LEU A 8 10.07 12.40 -2.00
C LEU A 8 11.56 12.57 -1.69
N HIS A 9 12.06 13.81 -1.66
CA HIS A 9 13.47 14.08 -1.32
C HIS A 9 13.79 13.66 0.12
N ALA A 10 12.85 13.83 1.05
CA ALA A 10 13.02 13.37 2.43
C ALA A 10 13.11 11.83 2.52
N MET A 11 12.23 11.11 1.80
CA MET A 11 12.28 9.65 1.73
C MET A 11 13.56 9.15 1.07
N GLU A 12 14.00 9.80 -0.03
CA GLU A 12 15.26 9.46 -0.70
C GLU A 12 16.48 9.66 0.21
N ALA A 13 16.54 10.78 0.93
CA ALA A 13 17.60 11.06 1.89
C ALA A 13 17.63 10.03 3.02
N LEU A 14 16.46 9.69 3.56
CA LEU A 14 16.33 8.70 4.63
C LEU A 14 16.73 7.30 4.16
N HIS A 15 16.36 6.93 2.93
CA HIS A 15 16.73 5.65 2.34
C HIS A 15 18.25 5.49 2.16
N GLN A 16 18.98 6.60 1.98
CA GLN A 16 20.45 6.59 1.88
C GLN A 16 21.15 6.56 3.24
N GLN A 17 20.47 6.98 4.32
CA GLN A 17 20.97 6.87 5.68
C GLN A 17 20.81 5.43 6.17
N ARG A 18 21.83 4.91 6.87
CA ARG A 18 21.84 3.59 7.50
C ARG A 18 22.16 3.75 8.99
N ASN A 19 21.27 4.37 9.74
CA ASN A 19 21.44 4.59 11.18
C ASN A 19 20.18 4.18 11.96
N ASP A 20 20.35 3.86 13.24
CA ASP A 20 19.26 3.34 14.08
C ASP A 20 18.14 4.39 14.33
N THR A 21 18.43 5.68 14.15
CA THR A 21 17.43 6.76 14.25
C THR A 21 16.51 6.86 13.03
N GLN A 22 16.78 6.10 11.95
CA GLN A 22 16.00 6.16 10.72
C GLN A 22 14.55 5.71 10.89
N TRP A 23 14.27 4.84 11.87
CA TRP A 23 12.95 4.20 12.02
C TRP A 23 11.86 5.18 12.45
N GLN A 24 12.13 6.04 13.45
CA GLN A 24 11.18 7.08 13.87
C GLN A 24 10.95 8.11 12.77
N ALA A 25 12.00 8.51 12.06
CA ALA A 25 11.87 9.44 10.93
C ALA A 25 11.03 8.82 9.79
N LEU A 26 11.21 7.53 9.51
CA LEU A 26 10.47 6.81 8.49
C LEU A 26 8.99 6.72 8.84
N GLU A 27 8.67 6.38 10.09
CA GLU A 27 7.29 6.33 10.60
C GLU A 27 6.59 7.68 10.43
N GLN A 28 7.24 8.78 10.83
CA GLN A 28 6.67 10.13 10.67
C GLN A 28 6.42 10.49 9.20
N LEU A 29 7.35 10.16 8.30
CA LEU A 29 7.16 10.42 6.87
C LEU A 29 6.02 9.60 6.26
N LEU A 30 5.85 8.34 6.68
CA LEU A 30 4.76 7.48 6.19
C LEU A 30 3.39 7.97 6.66
N ILE A 31 3.30 8.44 7.91
CA ILE A 31 2.06 9.00 8.46
C ILE A 31 1.67 10.30 7.73
N ASP A 32 2.66 11.16 7.40
CA ASP A 32 2.41 12.42 6.66
C ASP A 32 2.51 12.28 5.12
N VAL A 33 2.27 11.08 4.58
CA VAL A 33 2.31 10.85 3.13
C VAL A 33 1.34 11.79 2.37
N PRO A 34 1.82 12.60 1.41
CA PRO A 34 0.97 13.52 0.67
C PRO A 34 -0.02 12.77 -0.23
N ARG A 35 -1.27 13.26 -0.31
CA ARG A 35 -2.28 12.68 -1.24
C ARG A 35 -1.81 12.64 -2.69
N SER A 36 -1.02 13.64 -3.11
CA SER A 36 -0.44 13.75 -4.45
C SER A 36 0.49 12.60 -4.85
N VAL A 37 0.92 11.77 -3.88
CA VAL A 37 1.68 10.54 -4.15
C VAL A 37 0.85 9.56 -4.98
N PHE A 38 -0.45 9.50 -4.75
CA PHE A 38 -1.35 8.47 -5.28
C PHE A 38 -2.20 8.93 -6.48
N GLY A 39 -1.83 10.04 -7.13
CA GLY A 39 -2.53 10.57 -8.31
C GLY A 39 -2.82 12.07 -8.21
N PRO A 40 -3.66 12.61 -9.11
CA PRO A 40 -4.51 11.88 -10.06
C PRO A 40 -3.74 11.26 -11.25
N ASP A 41 -2.80 11.99 -11.86
CA ASP A 41 -2.00 11.50 -12.99
C ASP A 41 -0.75 10.74 -12.54
N LEU A 42 -0.15 9.96 -13.44
CA LEU A 42 1.14 9.31 -13.21
C LEU A 42 2.28 10.10 -13.86
N ASN A 43 3.20 10.60 -13.03
CA ASN A 43 4.52 11.06 -13.48
C ASN A 43 5.65 10.25 -12.82
N ASN A 44 6.87 10.44 -13.30
CA ASN A 44 8.05 9.74 -12.78
C ASN A 44 8.24 9.92 -11.26
N ASN A 45 7.89 11.08 -10.72
CA ASN A 45 8.03 11.36 -9.29
C ASN A 45 6.97 10.63 -8.46
N GLN A 46 5.73 10.53 -8.95
CA GLN A 46 4.67 9.77 -8.30
C GLN A 46 4.96 8.27 -8.32
N SER A 47 5.40 7.73 -9.46
CA SER A 47 5.82 6.33 -9.56
C SER A 47 6.88 5.98 -8.51
N LYS A 48 7.93 6.83 -8.40
CA LYS A 48 8.95 6.69 -7.35
C LYS A 48 8.37 6.85 -5.95
N ALA A 49 7.51 7.84 -5.74
CA ALA A 49 6.95 8.12 -4.41
C ALA A 49 6.07 6.97 -3.90
N ILE A 50 5.24 6.37 -4.75
CA ILE A 50 4.44 5.19 -4.41
C ILE A 50 5.35 4.01 -4.05
N ALA A 51 6.43 3.80 -4.83
CA ALA A 51 7.41 2.76 -4.54
C ALA A 51 8.11 2.98 -3.19
N TYR A 52 8.55 4.21 -2.88
CA TYR A 52 9.16 4.54 -1.59
C TYR A 52 8.18 4.42 -0.42
N PHE A 53 6.92 4.79 -0.62
CA PHE A 53 5.88 4.60 0.40
C PHE A 53 5.72 3.12 0.76
N LEU A 54 5.58 2.26 -0.25
CA LEU A 54 5.42 0.82 -0.05
C LEU A 54 6.68 0.20 0.59
N ASP A 55 7.86 0.51 0.07
CA ASP A 55 9.14 0.06 0.62
C ASP A 55 9.29 0.48 2.10
N GLY A 56 8.94 1.73 2.44
CA GLY A 56 8.96 2.21 3.82
C GLY A 56 8.05 1.41 4.76
N CYS A 57 6.81 1.14 4.34
CA CYS A 57 5.89 0.32 5.14
C CYS A 57 6.44 -1.11 5.36
N LEU A 58 6.98 -1.72 4.31
CA LEU A 58 7.55 -3.08 4.38
C LEU A 58 8.80 -3.13 5.27
N ARG A 59 9.62 -2.08 5.28
CA ARG A 59 10.79 -1.98 6.17
C ARG A 59 10.40 -1.89 7.64
N LEU A 60 9.40 -1.07 7.97
CA LEU A 60 8.91 -0.98 9.36
C LEU A 60 8.25 -2.29 9.80
N PHE A 61 7.49 -2.93 8.90
CA PHE A 61 6.98 -4.28 9.13
C PHE A 61 8.13 -5.26 9.46
N GLN A 62 9.14 -5.36 8.60
CA GLN A 62 10.27 -6.27 8.81
C GLN A 62 11.07 -5.96 10.08
N HIS A 63 11.22 -4.69 10.43
CA HIS A 63 11.90 -4.26 11.64
C HIS A 63 11.14 -4.66 12.92
N GLN A 64 9.81 -4.63 12.87
CA GLN A 64 8.95 -4.83 14.05
C GLN A 64 8.41 -6.25 14.18
N GLN A 65 8.37 -7.06 13.11
CA GLN A 65 7.65 -8.35 13.07
C GLN A 65 8.01 -9.33 14.20
N THR A 66 9.25 -9.32 14.69
CA THR A 66 9.71 -10.23 15.75
C THR A 66 9.39 -9.71 17.16
N ASN A 67 9.45 -8.39 17.37
CA ASN A 67 9.38 -7.81 18.71
C ASN A 67 7.99 -7.21 19.02
N GLN A 68 7.27 -6.78 17.99
CA GLN A 68 6.00 -6.06 18.09
C GLN A 68 5.08 -6.50 16.92
N PRO A 69 4.57 -7.74 16.95
CA PRO A 69 3.83 -8.32 15.83
C PRO A 69 2.57 -7.52 15.45
N ASP A 70 1.85 -6.99 16.44
CA ASP A 70 0.66 -6.15 16.19
C ASP A 70 1.03 -4.85 15.46
N ALA A 71 2.09 -4.18 15.90
CA ALA A 71 2.56 -2.94 15.27
C ALA A 71 3.09 -3.20 13.84
N ALA A 72 3.83 -4.30 13.66
CA ALA A 72 4.29 -4.72 12.35
C ALA A 72 3.11 -4.95 11.39
N PHE A 73 2.09 -5.68 11.84
CA PHE A 73 0.91 -5.96 11.04
C PHE A 73 0.15 -4.68 10.66
N GLN A 74 0.10 -3.68 11.54
CA GLN A 74 -0.51 -2.38 11.22
C GLN A 74 0.15 -1.71 10.00
N TYR A 75 1.46 -1.86 9.80
CA TYR A 75 2.13 -1.32 8.61
C TYR A 75 1.76 -2.06 7.32
N LEU A 76 1.54 -3.38 7.38
CA LEU A 76 0.99 -4.13 6.24
C LEU A 76 -0.42 -3.67 5.90
N GLN A 77 -1.27 -3.52 6.91
CA GLN A 77 -2.64 -3.05 6.72
C GLN A 77 -2.70 -1.60 6.26
N PHE A 78 -1.77 -0.75 6.70
CA PHE A 78 -1.69 0.64 6.26
C PHE A 78 -1.32 0.73 4.76
N ALA A 79 -0.31 -0.03 4.33
CA ALA A 79 0.05 -0.12 2.92
C ALA A 79 -1.12 -0.65 2.09
N TYR A 80 -1.74 -1.75 2.54
CA TYR A 80 -2.87 -2.36 1.86
C TYR A 80 -4.04 -1.37 1.70
N ALA A 81 -4.45 -0.71 2.79
CA ALA A 81 -5.56 0.25 2.76
C ALA A 81 -5.31 1.43 1.82
N LYS A 82 -4.07 1.97 1.78
CA LYS A 82 -3.72 3.07 0.87
C LYS A 82 -3.76 2.66 -0.60
N LEU A 83 -3.24 1.48 -0.93
CA LEU A 83 -3.31 0.97 -2.31
C LEU A 83 -4.75 0.63 -2.70
N GLN A 84 -5.55 0.05 -1.79
CA GLN A 84 -6.96 -0.24 -2.02
C GLN A 84 -7.75 1.04 -2.31
N GLN A 85 -7.56 2.08 -1.48
CA GLN A 85 -8.19 3.39 -1.69
C GLN A 85 -7.82 3.98 -3.06
N THR A 86 -6.54 3.89 -3.43
CA THR A 86 -6.03 4.42 -4.70
C THR A 86 -6.61 3.67 -5.91
N SER A 87 -6.73 2.33 -5.82
CA SER A 87 -7.36 1.52 -6.86
C SER A 87 -8.85 1.81 -7.03
N ALA A 88 -9.54 2.16 -5.93
CA ALA A 88 -10.97 2.45 -5.93
C ALA A 88 -11.32 3.89 -6.37
N ASP A 89 -10.37 4.83 -6.34
CA ASP A 89 -10.62 6.23 -6.67
C ASP A 89 -10.89 6.40 -8.18
N PRO A 90 -12.08 6.86 -8.62
CA PRO A 90 -12.39 7.04 -10.03
C PRO A 90 -11.44 8.00 -10.76
N LEU A 91 -10.86 8.96 -10.05
CA LEU A 91 -10.00 10.02 -10.61
C LEU A 91 -8.54 9.59 -10.79
N THR A 92 -8.14 8.45 -10.21
CA THR A 92 -6.78 7.95 -10.33
C THR A 92 -6.54 7.31 -11.69
N ASP A 93 -5.40 7.65 -12.29
CA ASP A 93 -4.89 7.09 -13.54
C ASP A 93 -4.88 5.55 -13.56
N LEU A 94 -5.26 4.96 -14.70
CA LEU A 94 -5.38 3.51 -14.85
C LEU A 94 -4.07 2.76 -14.61
N ILE A 95 -2.92 3.36 -14.93
CA ILE A 95 -1.60 2.74 -14.70
C ILE A 95 -1.31 2.67 -13.20
N ILE A 96 -1.66 3.73 -12.44
CA ILE A 96 -1.55 3.71 -10.97
C ILE A 96 -2.47 2.63 -10.39
N LYS A 97 -3.71 2.54 -10.88
CA LYS A 97 -4.65 1.50 -10.43
C LYS A 97 -4.12 0.10 -10.69
N ASP A 98 -3.65 -0.18 -11.90
CA ASP A 98 -3.05 -1.47 -12.26
C ASP A 98 -1.86 -1.82 -11.37
N TRP A 99 -0.97 -0.85 -11.14
CA TRP A 99 0.16 -1.03 -10.25
C TRP A 99 -0.29 -1.39 -8.83
N CYS A 100 -1.25 -0.62 -8.27
CA CYS A 100 -1.78 -0.85 -6.93
C CYS A 100 -2.45 -2.23 -6.82
N MET A 101 -3.29 -2.61 -7.79
CA MET A 101 -3.96 -3.92 -7.81
C MET A 101 -2.98 -5.10 -7.85
N LYS A 102 -1.91 -5.01 -8.65
CA LYS A 102 -0.87 -6.04 -8.67
C LYS A 102 -0.18 -6.16 -7.31
N ARG A 103 0.08 -5.04 -6.61
CA ARG A 103 0.72 -5.06 -5.29
C ARG A 103 -0.22 -5.51 -4.18
N LEU A 104 -1.52 -5.22 -4.26
CA LEU A 104 -2.51 -5.71 -3.30
C LEU A 104 -2.54 -7.25 -3.23
N GLN A 105 -2.39 -7.93 -4.37
CA GLN A 105 -2.31 -9.40 -4.42
C GLN A 105 -1.09 -9.95 -3.66
N HIS A 106 0.04 -9.24 -3.69
CA HIS A 106 1.21 -9.63 -2.91
C HIS A 106 1.05 -9.31 -1.42
N LEU A 107 0.49 -8.14 -1.10
CA LEU A 107 0.27 -7.71 0.29
C LEU A 107 -0.72 -8.60 1.03
N ILE A 108 -1.77 -9.10 0.36
CA ILE A 108 -2.71 -10.03 1.00
C ILE A 108 -2.02 -11.34 1.34
N VAL A 109 -1.23 -11.91 0.43
CA VAL A 109 -0.47 -13.14 0.68
C VAL A 109 0.49 -12.94 1.84
N LEU A 110 1.27 -11.87 1.83
CA LEU A 110 2.20 -11.56 2.92
C LEU A 110 1.47 -11.39 4.27
N SER A 111 0.29 -10.76 4.27
CA SER A 111 -0.53 -10.60 5.48
C SER A 111 -1.02 -11.95 6.00
N LEU A 112 -1.43 -12.87 5.11
CA LEU A 112 -1.88 -14.21 5.48
C LEU A 112 -0.73 -15.08 5.99
N GLU A 113 0.42 -15.05 5.32
CA GLU A 113 1.64 -15.72 5.78
C GLU A 113 2.04 -15.24 7.17
N PHE A 114 2.01 -13.92 7.39
CA PHE A 114 2.28 -13.35 8.71
C PHE A 114 1.30 -13.89 9.77
N CYS A 115 -0.01 -13.89 9.48
CA CYS A 115 -1.02 -14.40 10.41
C CYS A 115 -0.83 -15.89 10.73
N GLN A 116 -0.47 -16.71 9.74
CA GLN A 116 -0.23 -18.15 9.91
C GLN A 116 1.01 -18.45 10.76
N GLN A 117 1.98 -17.55 10.79
CA GLN A 117 3.19 -17.68 11.60
C GLN A 117 2.98 -17.31 13.08
N GLN A 118 1.81 -16.76 13.44
CA GLN A 118 1.52 -16.39 14.82
C GLN A 118 0.80 -17.52 15.57
N ASP A 119 1.20 -17.76 16.82
CA ASP A 119 0.66 -18.85 17.64
C ASP A 119 -0.79 -18.62 18.14
N GLN A 120 -1.30 -17.40 18.04
CA GLN A 120 -2.58 -17.03 18.68
C GLN A 120 -3.79 -17.24 17.75
N THR A 121 -4.88 -17.75 18.32
CA THR A 121 -6.15 -18.00 17.62
C THR A 121 -6.77 -16.75 16.98
N GLN A 122 -6.50 -15.55 17.53
CA GLN A 122 -6.97 -14.29 16.96
C GLN A 122 -6.49 -14.07 15.52
N TRP A 123 -5.27 -14.52 15.17
CA TRP A 123 -4.69 -14.33 13.85
C TRP A 123 -5.38 -15.17 12.78
N HIS A 124 -5.99 -16.29 13.16
CA HIS A 124 -6.80 -17.10 12.25
C HIS A 124 -8.08 -16.36 11.87
N ALA A 125 -8.75 -15.74 12.84
CA ALA A 125 -9.95 -14.92 12.58
C ALA A 125 -9.61 -13.70 11.72
N ILE A 126 -8.47 -13.04 11.99
CA ILE A 126 -7.97 -11.92 11.16
C ILE A 126 -7.70 -12.41 9.73
N ALA A 127 -7.02 -13.54 9.55
CA ALA A 127 -6.73 -14.10 8.23
C ALA A 127 -8.01 -14.40 7.43
N SER A 128 -9.03 -15.00 8.05
CA SER A 128 -10.32 -15.23 7.40
C SER A 128 -10.98 -13.92 6.96
N GLY A 129 -11.02 -12.91 7.84
CA GLY A 129 -11.57 -11.60 7.50
C GLY A 129 -10.82 -10.89 6.38
N LEU A 130 -9.49 -11.05 6.32
CA LEU A 130 -8.67 -10.52 5.23
C LEU A 130 -9.00 -11.16 3.89
N ILE A 131 -9.19 -12.48 3.84
CA ILE A 131 -9.57 -13.19 2.62
C ILE A 131 -10.92 -12.67 2.11
N ASP A 132 -11.93 -12.64 2.97
CA ASP A 132 -13.27 -12.20 2.60
C ASP A 132 -13.27 -10.75 2.08
N ALA A 133 -12.57 -9.86 2.78
CA ALA A 133 -12.43 -8.46 2.37
C ALA A 133 -11.70 -8.32 1.03
N HIS A 134 -10.59 -9.05 0.82
CA HIS A 134 -9.82 -8.99 -0.41
C HIS A 134 -10.62 -9.53 -1.61
N VAL A 135 -11.27 -10.67 -1.46
CA VAL A 135 -12.11 -11.27 -2.51
C VAL A 135 -13.27 -10.35 -2.86
N SER A 136 -13.97 -9.81 -1.86
CA SER A 136 -15.07 -8.87 -2.08
C SER A 136 -14.60 -7.61 -2.81
N PHE A 137 -13.43 -7.08 -2.46
CA PHE A 137 -12.87 -5.91 -3.11
C PHE A 137 -12.51 -6.20 -4.57
N MET A 138 -11.78 -7.30 -4.83
CA MET A 138 -11.35 -7.66 -6.19
C MET A 138 -12.56 -7.94 -7.10
N ALA A 139 -13.61 -8.57 -6.57
CA ALA A 139 -14.86 -8.74 -7.30
C ALA A 139 -15.51 -7.38 -7.62
N SER A 140 -15.58 -6.44 -6.69
CA SER A 140 -16.17 -5.11 -6.95
C SER A 140 -15.48 -4.36 -8.11
N LEU A 141 -14.18 -4.56 -8.29
CA LEU A 141 -13.42 -3.96 -9.37
C LEU A 141 -13.61 -4.67 -10.72
N SER A 142 -13.80 -5.99 -10.75
CA SER A 142 -14.03 -6.73 -12.00
C SER A 142 -15.34 -6.29 -12.67
N TRP A 143 -16.41 -6.12 -11.87
CA TRP A 143 -17.68 -5.59 -12.36
C TRP A 143 -17.56 -4.16 -12.91
N ASN A 144 -16.76 -3.31 -12.27
CA ASN A 144 -16.54 -1.93 -12.74
C ASN A 144 -15.73 -1.87 -14.05
N ASN A 145 -14.76 -2.76 -14.24
CA ASN A 145 -13.95 -2.82 -15.48
C ASN A 145 -14.74 -3.38 -16.67
N ASP A 146 -15.61 -4.39 -16.47
CA ASP A 146 -16.46 -4.94 -17.53
C ASP A 146 -17.50 -3.92 -18.03
N GLN A 147 -18.04 -3.07 -17.14
CA GLN A 147 -18.92 -1.97 -17.53
C GLN A 147 -18.17 -0.86 -18.29
N GLY A 148 -16.91 -0.60 -17.96
CA GLY A 148 -16.06 0.36 -18.68
C GLY A 148 -15.71 -0.08 -20.10
N LEU A 149 -15.50 -1.40 -20.32
CA LEU A 149 -15.25 -1.96 -21.66
C LEU A 149 -16.51 -1.98 -22.54
N HIS A 150 -17.69 -2.24 -21.97
CA HIS A 150 -18.95 -2.15 -22.71
C HIS A 150 -19.31 -0.73 -23.16
N ALA A 151 -18.89 0.30 -22.42
CA ALA A 151 -19.12 1.70 -22.79
C ALA A 151 -18.22 2.19 -23.95
N ILE A 152 -17.07 1.55 -24.19
CA ILE A 152 -16.12 1.95 -25.24
C ILE A 152 -16.46 1.31 -26.61
N LEU A 153 -17.32 0.29 -26.65
CA LEU A 153 -17.68 -0.44 -27.88
C LEU A 153 -18.98 0.05 -28.54
N ILE A 154 -19.54 1.20 -28.14
CA ILE A 154 -20.81 1.75 -28.70
C ILE A 154 -20.61 3.15 -29.33
N HIS A 155 -19.41 3.50 -29.76
CA HIS A 155 -19.16 4.68 -30.60
C HIS A 155 -18.24 4.34 -31.77
#